data_AF-A0A7X7YW17-F1
#
_entry.id   AF-A0A7X7YW17-F1
#
_cell.length_a   1.000
_cell.length_b   1.000
_cell.length_c   1.000
_cell.angle_alpha   90.00
_cell.angle_beta   90.00
_cell.angle_gamma   90.00
#
_symmetry.space_group_name_H-M   'P 1'
#
loop_
_entity.id
_entity.type
_entity.pdbx_description
1 polymer ?
#
loop_
_entity_poly.entity_id
_entity_poly.type
_entity_poly.pdbx_seq_one_letter_code
_entity_poly.pdbx_strand_id
1 'polypeptide(L)'
;MKTSRVLCALVVASMLLTTSCCASKCRKAGKDDSGRVSLFDGKTLTGWTVLNCEAAVDNGDILIVGGNGLVQTEKKYRDFVLEFEWKPLKESKWDSGVYFRYDTVPQG
;
A
#
# COMPACT_ATOMS: atom_id res chain seq x y z
N MET A 1 37.34 -61.94 14.28
CA MET A 1 36.53 -62.52 15.37
C MET A 1 35.64 -61.43 15.95
N LYS A 2 34.32 -61.70 16.01
CA LYS A 2 33.26 -61.00 16.78
C LYS A 2 32.95 -59.55 16.37
N THR A 3 31.91 -59.29 15.55
CA THR A 3 30.46 -59.09 15.89
C THR A 3 30.25 -57.84 16.75
N SER A 4 29.33 -56.89 16.49
CA SER A 4 27.88 -57.04 16.29
C SER A 4 27.28 -55.63 16.06
N ARG A 5 26.54 -55.37 14.98
CA ARG A 5 25.05 -55.29 14.85
C ARG A 5 24.35 -54.10 15.54
N VAL A 6 23.76 -53.20 14.73
CA VAL A 6 22.35 -52.73 14.71
C VAL A 6 22.17 -52.04 13.33
N LEU A 7 21.73 -52.67 12.23
CA LEU A 7 20.40 -53.13 11.76
C LEU A 7 19.26 -52.09 11.67
N CYS A 8 18.65 -52.07 10.48
CA CYS A 8 17.28 -51.62 10.13
C CYS A 8 17.03 -50.11 10.11
N ALA A 9 16.24 -49.52 9.21
CA ALA A 9 15.47 -49.94 8.03
C ALA A 9 15.12 -48.63 7.29
N LEU A 10 15.34 -48.52 5.98
CA LEU A 10 14.31 -48.56 4.94
C LEU A 10 13.03 -47.72 5.21
N VAL A 11 12.79 -46.79 4.26
CA VAL A 11 11.53 -46.09 3.92
C VAL A 11 11.17 -44.90 4.81
N VAL A 12 11.05 -43.70 4.22
CA VAL A 12 9.84 -42.84 4.26
C VAL A 12 10.02 -41.62 3.33
N ALA A 13 9.15 -41.59 2.31
CA ALA A 13 8.47 -40.45 1.71
C ALA A 13 9.26 -39.28 1.08
N SER A 14 9.16 -39.26 -0.25
CA SER A 14 8.63 -38.12 -1.03
C SER A 14 7.95 -37.02 -0.19
N MET A 15 8.47 -35.80 -0.24
CA MET A 15 7.68 -34.61 0.04
C MET A 15 8.02 -33.52 -0.98
N LEU A 16 7.21 -33.48 -2.05
CA LEU A 16 6.94 -32.23 -2.75
C LEU A 16 6.31 -31.28 -1.73
N LEU A 17 7.00 -30.20 -1.38
CA LEU A 17 6.37 -29.05 -0.73
C LEU A 17 6.32 -27.88 -1.72
N THR A 18 5.24 -27.93 -2.49
CA THR A 18 4.43 -26.81 -2.98
C THR A 18 4.94 -25.40 -2.67
N THR A 19 5.30 -24.71 -3.76
CA THR A 19 4.83 -23.36 -4.12
C THR A 19 4.14 -22.57 -3.00
N SER A 20 4.89 -21.66 -2.37
CA SER A 20 4.31 -20.42 -1.86
C SER A 20 4.93 -19.29 -2.67
N CYS A 21 4.40 -19.12 -3.89
CA CYS A 21 4.38 -17.78 -4.47
C CYS A 21 3.69 -16.93 -3.40
N CYS A 22 4.42 -15.98 -2.82
CA CYS A 22 3.82 -14.85 -2.12
C CYS A 22 2.88 -14.19 -3.12
N ALA A 23 1.67 -14.72 -3.21
CA ALA A 23 0.53 -14.06 -3.79
C ALA A 23 0.26 -12.90 -2.85
N SER A 24 1.00 -11.82 -3.07
CA SER A 24 0.54 -10.48 -2.79
C SER A 24 -0.88 -10.43 -3.32
N LYS A 25 -1.86 -10.55 -2.41
CA LYS A 25 -3.25 -10.30 -2.72
C LYS A 25 -3.29 -8.86 -3.18
N CYS A 26 -3.17 -8.66 -4.47
CA CYS A 26 -3.64 -7.48 -5.14
C CYS A 26 -5.12 -7.42 -4.81
N ARG A 27 -5.47 -6.71 -3.73
CA ARG A 27 -6.85 -6.44 -3.38
C ARG A 27 -7.41 -5.69 -4.59
N LYS A 28 -8.12 -6.40 -5.48
CA LYS A 28 -8.99 -5.73 -6.43
C LYS A 28 -9.96 -4.95 -5.55
N ALA A 29 -9.97 -3.64 -5.70
CA ALA A 29 -11.00 -2.79 -5.13
C ALA A 29 -12.34 -3.42 -5.52
N GLY A 30 -13.02 -4.02 -4.53
CA GLY A 30 -14.32 -4.61 -4.72
C GLY A 30 -15.24 -3.49 -5.19
N LYS A 31 -15.96 -3.73 -6.28
CA LYS A 31 -16.96 -2.79 -6.75
C LYS A 31 -18.09 -2.83 -5.73
N ASP A 32 -18.09 -1.89 -4.79
CA ASP A 32 -19.25 -1.68 -3.95
C ASP A 32 -20.40 -1.20 -4.86
N ASP A 33 -21.62 -1.65 -4.59
CA ASP A 33 -22.81 -1.15 -5.27
C ASP A 33 -23.19 0.28 -4.81
N SER A 34 -22.32 0.93 -4.02
CA SER A 34 -22.53 2.30 -3.55
C SER A 34 -22.13 3.36 -4.59
N GLY A 35 -21.53 2.93 -5.71
CA GLY A 35 -21.09 3.83 -6.78
C GLY A 35 -19.83 4.63 -6.41
N ARG A 36 -19.09 4.21 -5.39
CA ARG A 36 -17.84 4.85 -5.00
C ARG A 36 -16.73 4.50 -6.00
N VAL A 37 -15.79 5.42 -6.14
CA VAL A 37 -14.63 5.27 -7.00
C VAL A 37 -13.39 5.38 -6.13
N SER A 38 -12.50 4.38 -6.22
CA SER A 38 -11.20 4.47 -5.57
C SER A 38 -10.34 5.52 -6.26
N LEU A 39 -9.81 6.48 -5.50
CA LEU A 39 -8.88 7.49 -6.01
C LEU A 39 -7.44 6.97 -6.11
N PHE A 40 -7.12 5.91 -5.36
CA PHE A 40 -5.79 5.31 -5.32
C PHE A 40 -5.89 3.80 -5.57
N ASP A 41 -4.94 3.27 -6.33
CA ASP A 41 -4.90 1.85 -6.71
C ASP A 41 -4.07 0.99 -5.74
N GLY A 42 -3.45 1.62 -4.73
CA GLY A 42 -2.57 0.96 -3.76
C GLY A 42 -1.19 0.63 -4.31
N LYS A 43 -0.79 1.16 -5.47
CA LYS A 43 0.41 0.73 -6.19
C LYS A 43 1.19 1.86 -6.83
N THR A 44 0.49 2.83 -7.42
CA THR A 44 1.11 3.86 -8.24
C THR A 44 0.45 5.21 -7.96
N LEU A 45 1.20 6.28 -8.17
CA LEU A 45 0.65 7.65 -8.15
C LEU A 45 -0.06 7.99 -9.48
N THR A 46 -0.52 7.00 -10.24
CA THR A 46 -1.28 7.25 -11.47
C THR A 46 -2.57 7.99 -11.13
N GLY A 47 -2.83 9.10 -11.81
CA GLY A 47 -3.96 9.98 -11.51
C GLY A 47 -3.67 10.99 -10.40
N TRP A 48 -2.42 11.08 -9.94
CA TRP A 48 -1.96 12.05 -8.95
C TRP A 48 -0.78 12.87 -9.48
N THR A 49 -0.76 14.16 -9.17
CA THR A 49 0.34 15.08 -9.41
C THR A 49 1.02 15.43 -8.09
N VAL A 50 2.34 15.31 -8.03
CA VAL A 50 3.16 15.69 -6.86
C VAL A 50 3.70 17.09 -7.08
N LEU A 51 3.45 18.01 -6.14
CA LEU A 51 3.79 19.42 -6.24
C LEU A 51 4.61 19.85 -5.02
N ASN A 52 5.83 20.34 -5.22
CA ASN A 52 6.69 20.93 -4.18
C ASN A 52 6.99 20.03 -2.95
N CYS A 53 6.76 18.73 -3.07
CA CYS A 53 7.11 17.73 -2.07
C CYS A 53 7.66 16.47 -2.74
N GLU A 54 8.12 15.54 -1.91
CA GLU A 54 8.48 14.19 -2.32
C GLU A 54 7.41 13.22 -1.80
N ALA A 55 6.91 12.37 -2.69
CA ALA A 55 5.90 11.37 -2.36
C ALA A 55 6.23 10.04 -3.03
N ALA A 56 5.90 8.95 -2.34
CA ALA A 56 6.08 7.58 -2.80
C ALA A 56 4.86 6.73 -2.46
N VAL A 57 4.78 5.54 -3.05
CA VAL A 57 3.87 4.50 -2.57
C VAL A 57 4.67 3.56 -1.67
N ASP A 58 4.25 3.43 -0.41
CA ASP A 58 4.87 2.52 0.56
C ASP A 58 3.78 1.64 1.18
N ASN A 59 4.01 0.32 1.18
CA ASN A 59 3.08 -0.67 1.74
C ASN A 59 1.61 -0.57 1.28
N GLY A 60 1.38 0.00 0.11
CA GLY A 60 0.04 0.16 -0.45
C GLY A 60 -0.66 1.47 -0.06
N ASP A 61 0.07 2.39 0.56
CA ASP A 61 -0.38 3.73 0.96
C ASP A 61 0.42 4.82 0.23
N ILE A 62 -0.17 6.01 0.08
CA ILE A 62 0.56 7.20 -0.36
C ILE A 62 1.34 7.74 0.85
N LEU A 63 2.67 7.77 0.72
CA LEU A 63 3.58 8.31 1.72
C LEU A 63 4.11 9.66 1.26
N ILE A 64 3.91 10.70 2.09
CA ILE A 64 4.64 11.96 1.96
C ILE A 64 6.01 11.78 2.63
N VAL A 65 7.07 11.80 1.84
CA VAL A 65 8.45 11.58 2.30
C VAL A 65 9.01 12.86 2.94
N GLY A 66 8.72 14.02 2.33
CA GLY A 66 9.14 15.31 2.84
C GLY A 66 8.77 16.48 1.95
N GLY A 67 9.06 17.70 2.41
CA GLY A 67 8.73 18.95 1.73
C GLY A 67 7.42 19.58 2.22
N ASN A 68 7.11 20.77 1.70
CA ASN A 68 5.90 21.53 2.02
C ASN A 68 5.07 21.71 0.75
N GLY A 69 4.38 20.64 0.37
CA GLY A 69 3.73 20.51 -0.92
C GLY A 69 2.48 19.64 -0.87
N LEU A 70 1.99 19.24 -2.04
CA LEU A 70 0.72 18.53 -2.19
C LEU A 70 0.87 17.31 -3.10
N VAL A 71 0.11 16.27 -2.78
CA VAL A 71 -0.19 15.16 -3.70
C VAL A 71 -1.65 15.33 -4.11
N GLN A 72 -1.85 15.81 -5.33
CA GLN A 72 -3.14 16.29 -5.83
C GLN A 72 -3.73 15.30 -6.84
N THR A 73 -5.03 15.01 -6.78
CA THR A 73 -5.70 14.27 -7.85
C THR A 73 -5.68 15.06 -9.16
N GLU A 74 -5.32 14.43 -10.28
CA GLU A 74 -5.38 15.07 -11.61
C GLU A 74 -6.81 15.48 -11.99
N LYS A 75 -7.80 14.71 -11.54
CA LYS A 75 -9.22 15.00 -11.74
C LYS A 75 -9.71 16.05 -10.76
N LYS A 76 -10.63 16.91 -11.23
CA LYS A 76 -11.37 17.85 -10.39
C LYS A 76 -12.76 17.30 -10.09
N TYR A 77 -13.19 17.46 -8.85
CA TYR A 77 -14.50 17.01 -8.37
C TYR A 77 -15.29 18.18 -7.81
N ARG A 78 -16.58 18.26 -8.15
CA ARG A 78 -17.49 19.29 -7.61
C ARG A 78 -18.14 18.79 -6.33
N ASP A 79 -19.21 18.01 -6.45
CA ASP A 79 -19.92 17.44 -5.30
C ASP A 79 -19.42 16.02 -5.08
N PHE A 80 -18.98 15.72 -3.86
CA PHE A 80 -18.41 14.41 -3.54
C PHE A 80 -18.57 14.10 -2.05
N VAL A 81 -18.48 12.80 -1.74
CA VAL A 81 -18.25 12.29 -0.39
C VAL A 81 -16.89 11.61 -0.40
N LEU A 82 -15.89 12.22 0.24
CA LEU A 82 -14.55 11.68 0.36
C LEU A 82 -14.44 10.85 1.64
N GLU A 83 -13.93 9.63 1.52
CA GLU A 83 -13.55 8.79 2.64
C GLU A 83 -12.11 8.36 2.40
N PHE A 84 -11.27 8.49 3.43
CA PHE A 84 -9.88 8.10 3.41
C PHE A 84 -9.41 7.87 4.84
N GLU A 85 -8.36 7.07 4.98
CA GLU A 85 -7.64 6.90 6.24
C GLU A 85 -6.29 7.62 6.14
N TRP A 86 -5.78 8.07 7.28
CA TRP A 86 -4.46 8.67 7.37
C TRP A 86 -3.82 8.33 8.71
N LYS A 87 -2.49 8.37 8.74
CA LYS A 87 -1.70 8.15 9.94
C LYS A 87 -0.41 8.99 9.88
N PRO A 88 -0.05 9.72 10.95
CA PRO A 88 1.24 10.39 11.01
C PRO A 88 2.35 9.37 11.30
N LEU A 89 3.55 9.63 10.77
CA LEU A 89 4.72 8.77 11.05
C LEU A 89 5.32 8.99 12.45
N LYS A 90 4.98 10.09 13.11
CA LYS A 90 5.48 10.48 14.43
C LYS A 90 4.32 10.72 15.38
N GLU A 91 4.51 10.37 16.65
CA GLU A 91 3.53 10.60 17.72
C GLU A 91 3.26 12.09 17.98
N SER A 92 4.20 12.99 17.65
CA SER A 92 4.06 14.43 17.84
C SER A 92 4.83 15.24 16.80
N LYS A 93 4.53 16.54 16.71
CA LYS A 93 5.18 17.51 15.80
C LYS A 93 5.12 17.10 14.32
N TRP A 94 3.95 16.64 13.89
CA TRP A 94 3.63 16.43 12.49
C TRP A 94 2.66 17.53 12.04
N ASP A 95 2.72 17.85 10.76
CA ASP A 95 1.84 18.83 10.12
C ASP A 95 1.43 18.29 8.76
N SER A 96 0.12 18.25 8.52
CA SER A 96 -0.48 17.77 7.27
C SER A 96 -1.94 18.22 7.22
N GLY A 97 -2.56 18.11 6.04
CA GLY A 97 -3.95 18.48 5.87
C GLY A 97 -4.54 17.94 4.57
N VAL A 98 -5.88 17.92 4.53
CA VAL A 98 -6.62 17.62 3.31
C VAL A 98 -7.24 18.89 2.79
N TYR A 99 -6.89 19.23 1.55
CA TYR A 99 -7.34 20.43 0.87
C TYR A 99 -8.33 20.07 -0.22
N PHE A 100 -9.42 20.83 -0.32
CA PHE A 100 -10.39 20.73 -1.39
C PHE A 100 -10.59 22.10 -2.02
N ARG A 101 -10.77 22.12 -3.35
CA ARG A 101 -11.15 23.32 -4.11
C ARG A 101 -10.23 24.54 -3.85
N TYR A 102 -8.93 24.31 -3.69
CA TYR A 102 -7.95 25.39 -3.67
C TYR A 102 -7.65 25.86 -5.10
N ASP A 103 -7.47 27.16 -5.28
CA ASP A 103 -7.12 27.75 -6.57
C ASP A 103 -5.61 28.01 -6.71
N THR A 104 -4.90 28.08 -5.59
CA THR A 104 -3.45 28.27 -5.51
C THR A 104 -2.86 27.33 -4.47
N VAL A 105 -1.67 26.78 -4.72
CA VAL A 105 -0.96 25.93 -3.75
C VAL A 105 -0.78 26.72 -2.44
N PRO A 106 -1.33 26.26 -1.30
CA PRO A 106 -1.17 26.94 0.00
C PRO A 106 0.31 27.01 0.39
N GLN A 107 0.71 28.08 1.07
CA GLN A 107 2.12 28.28 1.43
C GLN A 107 2.57 27.58 2.72
N GLY A 108 1.62 26.93 3.43
CA GLY A 108 1.86 26.37 4.76
C GLY A 108 1.90 27.43 5.86
#